data_AF-A0A015MYM4-F1
#
_entry.id   AF-A0A015MYM4-F1
#
_cell.length_a   1.000
_cell.length_b   1.000
_cell.length_c   1.000
_cell.angle_alpha   90.00
_cell.angle_beta   90.00
_cell.angle_gamma   90.00
#
_symmetry.space_group_name_H-M   'P 1'
#
loop_
_entity.id
_entity.type
_entity.pdbx_description
1 polymer ?
#
loop_
_entity_poly.entity_id
_entity_poly.type
_entity_poly.pdbx_seq_one_letter_code
_entity_poly.pdbx_strand_id
1 'polypeptide(L)'
;MDVDTETSQGETIAGGPTTTSLVTPCEPNQLQDYFDKLLPLVLGAESSDLANSLWSVSDTTDKLKRFINDPQVNVIFFTKRRDDKKEEDEQATFTYSYICTQEITYNSNNVASVAFIKYVPTLDGSRAIQTQIQLINLPGPASSDSGSTGISPYEALHSYIHLAVAPYFDAYARARERDANEGLINIGGKKHDDSKIDIPMVKKKITELELSLLLSQQNVEIPEISLNIHPVVQKTVEECREKGKRVTVDMIENQALLTDSTFLNKLQADVNGWIKEIKKVTKLSRDPASGTAIQEINFWLSMEKALEGIDEQLKGDHIELTLGILRHAKRYHTTVSFIADTGLKESKEKVNKYNQLMKDFPLDELLSAPDVNKIKESLDIIFTHLKKLRLSTYPIKKALVLVEAISRDLNDQLLRVLGNRGLMYMEYEDFEKIMSGAEDVFKTWDENIKEFKDIARDVTRKRSDKFIPIKISPAHDKLQERVAFVRNFRKQHEQLHPTIVKVINSMEEVKLAYESVKDIDVLDVSIEGTEIWMQAENAYNECVSRVENQRCLF
;
A
#
# COMPACT_ATOMS: atom_id res chain seq x y z
N MET A 1 44.87 -37.97 -74.53
CA MET A 1 43.55 -37.99 -75.21
C MET A 1 42.55 -37.60 -74.15
N ASP A 2 42.59 -36.38 -73.61
CA ASP A 2 42.46 -35.08 -74.32
C ASP A 2 41.27 -35.10 -75.28
N VAL A 3 40.31 -34.19 -75.28
CA VAL A 3 40.01 -32.92 -74.59
C VAL A 3 38.65 -32.51 -75.23
N ASP A 4 37.63 -32.06 -74.49
CA ASP A 4 37.00 -30.71 -74.52
C ASP A 4 35.65 -30.85 -73.78
N THR A 5 35.26 -30.19 -72.68
CA THR A 5 35.25 -28.76 -72.26
C THR A 5 34.58 -27.87 -73.32
N GLU A 6 33.38 -27.34 -73.11
CA GLU A 6 33.00 -26.15 -72.31
C GLU A 6 31.44 -26.12 -72.26
N THR A 7 30.70 -25.48 -71.35
CA THR A 7 30.82 -24.18 -70.68
C THR A 7 29.82 -24.21 -69.50
N SER A 8 30.24 -24.19 -68.23
CA SER A 8 30.42 -23.02 -67.35
C SER A 8 29.31 -21.97 -67.38
N GLN A 9 28.51 -21.95 -66.31
CA GLN A 9 28.38 -20.85 -65.32
C GLN A 9 27.65 -21.47 -64.11
N GLY A 10 28.17 -21.52 -62.88
CA GLY A 10 29.27 -20.79 -62.28
C GLY A 10 28.81 -20.16 -60.97
N GLU A 11 28.82 -20.96 -59.90
CA GLU A 11 29.10 -20.61 -58.48
C GLU A 11 28.15 -19.65 -57.72
N THR A 12 27.68 -20.02 -56.52
CA THR A 12 28.54 -19.86 -55.32
C THR A 12 28.27 -20.93 -54.24
N ILE A 13 29.40 -21.32 -53.64
CA ILE A 13 29.73 -22.35 -52.67
C ILE A 13 29.26 -22.03 -51.23
N ALA A 14 28.86 -23.11 -50.55
CA ALA A 14 28.98 -23.47 -49.12
C ALA A 14 28.49 -22.57 -47.98
N GLY A 15 27.76 -23.22 -47.07
CA GLY A 15 28.26 -23.40 -45.69
C GLY A 15 27.64 -22.51 -44.62
N GLY A 16 26.60 -23.03 -43.95
CA GLY A 16 26.19 -22.59 -42.62
C GLY A 16 25.40 -23.70 -41.93
N PRO A 17 25.78 -24.16 -40.72
CA PRO A 17 25.09 -25.24 -40.03
C PRO A 17 23.74 -24.72 -39.54
N THR A 18 22.66 -25.40 -39.90
CA THR A 18 21.36 -25.19 -39.27
C THR A 18 21.44 -25.82 -37.88
N THR A 19 21.88 -25.05 -36.88
CA THR A 19 21.70 -25.40 -35.47
C THR A 19 20.23 -25.32 -35.14
N THR A 20 19.50 -26.39 -35.40
CA THR A 20 18.25 -26.69 -34.71
C THR A 20 18.62 -26.90 -33.24
N SER A 21 18.28 -25.95 -32.37
CA SER A 21 18.45 -26.10 -30.92
C SER A 21 17.58 -27.27 -30.46
N LEU A 22 18.20 -28.44 -30.24
CA LEU A 22 17.59 -29.58 -29.57
C LEU A 22 17.35 -29.18 -28.10
N VAL A 23 16.22 -28.56 -27.80
CA VAL A 23 15.77 -28.36 -26.41
C VAL A 23 15.48 -29.76 -25.87
N THR A 24 16.23 -30.19 -24.86
CA THR A 24 15.99 -31.49 -24.23
C THR A 24 14.79 -31.31 -23.32
N PRO A 25 13.67 -32.04 -23.54
CA PRO A 25 12.48 -31.86 -22.72
C PRO A 25 12.79 -32.22 -21.27
N CYS A 26 12.44 -31.33 -20.33
CA CYS A 26 12.60 -31.59 -18.90
C CYS A 26 11.67 -32.73 -18.48
N GLU A 27 12.21 -33.75 -17.82
CA GLU A 27 11.42 -34.88 -17.33
C GLU A 27 10.68 -34.51 -16.04
N PRO A 28 9.40 -34.88 -15.86
CA PRO A 28 8.63 -34.59 -14.64
C PRO A 28 9.32 -35.05 -13.36
N ASN A 29 10.09 -36.14 -13.43
CA ASN A 29 10.83 -36.70 -12.29
C ASN A 29 11.95 -35.77 -11.81
N GLN A 30 12.63 -35.05 -12.72
CA GLN A 30 13.66 -34.09 -12.34
C GLN A 30 13.05 -32.89 -11.60
N LEU A 31 11.86 -32.47 -12.02
CA LEU A 31 11.12 -31.40 -11.38
C LEU A 31 10.53 -31.84 -10.02
N GLN A 32 10.09 -33.09 -9.91
CA GLN A 32 9.66 -33.71 -8.65
C GLN A 32 10.82 -33.78 -7.65
N ASP A 33 11.97 -34.31 -8.04
CA ASP A 33 13.17 -34.36 -7.18
C ASP A 33 13.63 -32.98 -6.70
N TYR A 34 13.45 -31.96 -7.56
CA TYR A 34 13.73 -30.57 -7.21
C TYR A 34 12.73 -30.03 -6.17
N PHE A 35 11.43 -30.28 -6.35
CA PHE A 35 10.41 -29.86 -5.39
C PHE A 35 10.46 -30.64 -4.07
N ASP A 36 10.83 -31.91 -4.09
CA ASP A 36 11.03 -32.71 -2.87
C ASP A 36 12.15 -32.17 -1.98
N LYS A 37 13.15 -31.52 -2.56
CA LYS A 37 14.21 -30.85 -1.80
C LYS A 37 13.79 -29.46 -1.32
N LEU A 38 12.96 -28.75 -2.08
CA LEU A 38 12.65 -27.35 -1.83
C LEU A 38 11.40 -27.14 -0.96
N LEU A 39 10.36 -27.94 -1.13
CA LEU A 39 9.11 -27.84 -0.35
C LEU A 39 9.33 -28.05 1.16
N PRO A 40 10.19 -28.99 1.63
CA PRO A 40 10.54 -29.08 3.04
C PRO A 40 11.17 -27.80 3.60
N LEU A 41 12.04 -27.15 2.82
CA LEU A 41 12.74 -25.94 3.24
C LEU A 41 11.83 -24.71 3.29
N VAL A 42 10.89 -24.59 2.36
CA VAL A 42 10.03 -23.40 2.23
C VAL A 42 8.73 -23.52 3.02
N LEU A 43 8.13 -24.71 3.10
CA LEU A 43 6.84 -24.96 3.77
C LEU A 43 6.97 -25.69 5.11
N GLY A 44 8.19 -26.04 5.54
CA GLY A 44 8.42 -26.87 6.72
C GLY A 44 7.67 -28.19 6.62
N ALA A 45 7.82 -28.86 5.47
CA ALA A 45 7.12 -30.10 5.15
C ALA A 45 7.97 -31.33 5.48
N GLU A 46 7.37 -32.35 6.10
CA GLU A 46 8.02 -33.65 6.25
C GLU A 46 7.94 -34.41 4.92
N SER A 47 9.02 -35.11 4.57
CA SER A 47 9.09 -35.89 3.31
C SER A 47 8.03 -37.00 3.25
N SER A 48 7.59 -37.51 4.39
CA SER A 48 6.47 -38.46 4.54
C SER A 48 5.12 -37.86 4.13
N ASP A 49 4.84 -36.62 4.54
CA ASP A 49 3.56 -35.96 4.26
C ASP A 49 3.46 -35.57 2.78
N LEU A 50 4.56 -35.11 2.18
CA LEU A 50 4.64 -34.84 0.74
C LEU A 50 4.38 -36.10 -0.09
N ALA A 51 4.99 -37.23 0.28
CA ALA A 51 4.77 -38.51 -0.39
C ALA A 51 3.31 -38.98 -0.28
N ASN A 52 2.71 -38.82 0.90
CA ASN A 52 1.36 -39.31 1.18
C ASN A 52 0.25 -38.43 0.60
N SER A 53 0.43 -37.11 0.52
CA SER A 53 -0.63 -36.20 0.05
C SER A 53 -0.39 -35.64 -1.35
N LEU A 54 0.84 -35.24 -1.69
CA LEU A 54 1.13 -34.50 -2.92
C LEU A 54 1.43 -35.44 -4.09
N TRP A 55 2.25 -36.46 -3.86
CA TRP A 55 2.75 -37.39 -4.88
C TRP A 55 1.89 -38.66 -5.04
N SER A 56 1.00 -38.94 -4.09
CA SER A 56 0.04 -40.05 -4.19
C SER A 56 -1.06 -39.79 -5.22
N VAL A 57 -1.30 -38.51 -5.56
CA VAL A 57 -2.35 -38.09 -6.50
C VAL A 57 -1.79 -38.01 -7.91
N SER A 58 -2.28 -38.86 -8.82
CA SER A 58 -1.84 -38.91 -10.23
C SER A 58 -2.03 -37.59 -10.99
N ASP A 59 -2.99 -36.78 -10.55
CA ASP A 59 -3.27 -35.44 -11.09
C ASP A 59 -2.08 -34.46 -10.92
N THR A 60 -1.25 -34.62 -9.88
CA THR A 60 -0.08 -33.78 -9.65
C THR A 60 0.97 -33.96 -10.75
N THR A 61 1.24 -35.20 -11.16
CA THR A 61 2.20 -35.50 -12.23
C THR A 61 1.74 -34.94 -13.58
N ASP A 62 0.43 -34.98 -13.85
CA ASP A 62 -0.13 -34.41 -15.08
C ASP A 62 -0.10 -32.88 -15.08
N LYS A 63 -0.33 -32.25 -13.92
CA LYS A 63 -0.15 -30.80 -13.73
C LYS A 63 1.30 -30.36 -13.94
N LEU A 64 2.28 -31.15 -13.49
CA LEU A 64 3.70 -30.89 -13.74
C LEU A 64 4.06 -31.01 -15.22
N LYS A 65 3.56 -32.03 -15.92
CA LYS A 65 3.73 -32.16 -17.38
C LYS A 65 3.16 -30.97 -18.14
N ARG A 66 2.01 -30.44 -17.71
CA ARG A 66 1.42 -29.22 -18.28
C ARG A 66 2.29 -28.00 -17.97
N PHE A 67 2.79 -27.84 -16.75
CA PHE A 67 3.68 -26.73 -16.39
C PHE A 67 4.98 -26.73 -17.21
N ILE A 68 5.55 -27.91 -17.51
CA ILE A 68 6.78 -28.06 -18.31
C ILE A 68 6.55 -27.69 -19.78
N ASN A 69 5.46 -28.20 -20.39
CA ASN A 69 5.28 -28.19 -21.85
C ASN A 69 4.33 -27.11 -22.37
N ASP A 70 3.38 -26.65 -21.56
CA ASP A 70 2.34 -25.73 -22.00
C ASP A 70 2.78 -24.26 -21.82
N PRO A 71 2.97 -23.49 -22.89
CA PRO A 71 3.38 -22.08 -22.81
C PRO A 71 2.35 -21.16 -22.14
N GLN A 72 1.08 -21.59 -21.98
CA GLN A 72 0.07 -20.81 -21.29
C GLN A 72 0.10 -20.99 -19.76
N VAL A 73 0.66 -22.11 -19.26
CA VAL A 73 0.73 -22.42 -17.83
C VAL A 73 2.05 -21.93 -17.26
N ASN A 74 2.11 -20.66 -16.86
CA ASN A 74 3.33 -20.03 -16.34
C ASN A 74 3.54 -20.16 -14.84
N VAL A 75 2.53 -20.59 -14.09
CA VAL A 75 2.57 -20.65 -12.63
C VAL A 75 2.04 -21.98 -12.12
N ILE A 76 2.67 -22.51 -11.08
CA ILE A 76 2.17 -23.64 -10.29
C ILE A 76 2.23 -23.30 -8.80
N PHE A 77 1.17 -23.63 -8.07
CA PHE A 77 1.04 -23.35 -6.64
C PHE A 77 1.10 -24.64 -5.83
N PHE A 78 1.84 -24.61 -4.72
CA PHE A 78 1.82 -25.65 -3.70
C PHE A 78 1.29 -25.06 -2.40
N THR A 79 0.14 -25.55 -1.94
CA THR A 79 -0.52 -25.06 -0.72
C THR A 79 -0.42 -26.09 0.38
N LYS A 80 0.10 -25.67 1.54
CA LYS A 80 0.04 -26.39 2.81
C LYS A 80 -1.27 -26.05 3.51
N ARG A 81 -2.11 -27.06 3.73
CA ARG A 81 -3.40 -26.95 4.42
C ARG A 81 -3.33 -27.69 5.75
N ARG A 82 -3.99 -27.13 6.76
CA ARG A 82 -4.20 -27.77 8.06
C ARG A 82 -5.49 -28.58 8.00
N ASP A 83 -5.42 -29.87 8.31
CA ASP A 83 -6.61 -30.71 8.47
C ASP A 83 -7.21 -30.47 9.86
N ASP A 84 -8.55 -30.48 9.97
CA ASP A 84 -9.25 -30.17 11.22
C ASP A 84 -8.99 -31.25 12.30
N LYS A 85 -8.98 -30.81 13.57
CA LYS A 85 -8.65 -31.62 14.76
C LYS A 85 -9.40 -32.96 14.79
N LYS A 86 -8.67 -34.07 14.99
CA LYS A 86 -9.25 -35.28 15.60
C LYS A 86 -9.18 -35.11 17.12
N GLU A 87 -10.34 -34.95 17.77
CA GLU A 87 -10.47 -34.72 19.22
C GLU A 87 -10.16 -35.99 20.04
N GLU A 88 -8.94 -36.54 20.02
CA GLU A 88 -8.61 -37.67 20.92
C GLU A 88 -7.24 -37.66 21.62
N ASP A 89 -6.29 -36.76 21.33
CA ASP A 89 -5.00 -36.76 22.06
C ASP A 89 -4.59 -35.38 22.63
N GLU A 90 -4.22 -35.35 23.91
CA GLU A 90 -3.79 -34.19 24.72
C GLU A 90 -2.43 -33.58 24.31
N GLN A 91 -1.88 -33.97 23.16
CA GLN A 91 -0.75 -33.31 22.49
C GLN A 91 -1.16 -32.98 21.06
N ALA A 92 -1.39 -31.71 20.76
CA ALA A 92 -1.91 -31.26 19.47
C ALA A 92 -0.88 -31.46 18.32
N THR A 93 -0.79 -32.67 17.76
CA THR A 93 -0.12 -32.89 16.47
C THR A 93 -1.07 -32.52 15.36
N PHE A 94 -0.86 -31.37 14.72
CA PHE A 94 -1.58 -31.00 13.51
C PHE A 94 -1.13 -31.89 12.35
N THR A 95 -2.06 -32.52 11.63
CA THR A 95 -1.78 -33.19 10.35
C THR A 95 -1.88 -32.16 9.23
N TYR A 96 -0.89 -32.12 8.34
CA TYR A 96 -0.84 -31.20 7.21
C TYR A 96 -1.05 -31.93 5.88
N SER A 97 -1.88 -31.36 5.02
CA SER A 97 -2.11 -31.84 3.66
C SER A 97 -1.51 -30.86 2.64
N TYR A 98 -0.88 -31.38 1.59
CA TYR A 98 -0.24 -30.58 0.53
C TYR A 98 -0.98 -30.77 -0.79
N ILE A 99 -1.36 -29.65 -1.42
CA ILE A 99 -2.14 -29.63 -2.67
C ILE A 99 -1.37 -28.88 -3.75
N CYS A 100 -1.36 -29.44 -4.96
CA CYS A 100 -0.85 -28.79 -6.17
C CYS A 100 -1.99 -28.23 -7.03
N THR A 101 -1.99 -26.93 -7.29
CA THR A 101 -2.99 -26.26 -8.15
C THR A 101 -2.34 -25.28 -9.14
N GLN A 102 -3.05 -24.98 -10.23
CA GLN A 102 -2.63 -23.96 -11.22
C GLN A 102 -3.25 -22.58 -10.91
N GLU A 103 -4.32 -22.55 -10.11
CA GLU A 103 -4.96 -21.34 -9.59
C GLU A 103 -4.97 -21.40 -8.06
N ILE A 104 -4.78 -20.25 -7.41
CA ILE A 104 -4.77 -20.15 -5.96
C ILE A 104 -6.19 -19.92 -5.42
N THR A 105 -6.60 -20.72 -4.43
CA THR A 105 -7.86 -20.52 -3.70
C THR A 105 -7.58 -20.13 -2.26
N TYR A 106 -8.16 -19.03 -1.79
CA TYR A 106 -8.02 -18.57 -0.41
C TYR A 106 -8.98 -19.34 0.51
N ASN A 107 -8.44 -20.06 1.50
CA ASN A 107 -9.21 -20.81 2.49
C ASN A 107 -8.61 -20.57 3.90
N SER A 108 -9.47 -20.48 4.91
CA SER A 108 -9.09 -20.26 6.31
C SER A 108 -8.13 -21.32 6.87
N ASN A 109 -8.15 -22.54 6.31
CA ASN A 109 -7.29 -23.64 6.73
C ASN A 109 -5.91 -23.64 6.02
N ASN A 110 -5.65 -22.69 5.11
CA ASN A 110 -4.37 -22.61 4.40
C ASN A 110 -3.30 -22.00 5.31
N VAL A 111 -2.20 -22.73 5.51
CA VAL A 111 -1.08 -22.31 6.36
C VAL A 111 -0.09 -21.47 5.55
N ALA A 112 0.28 -21.94 4.36
CA ALA A 112 1.15 -21.22 3.42
C ALA A 112 0.95 -21.76 2.01
N SER A 113 1.13 -20.91 1.01
CA SER A 113 1.14 -21.29 -0.41
C SER A 113 2.43 -20.82 -1.05
N VAL A 114 3.01 -21.60 -1.94
CA VAL A 114 4.23 -21.23 -2.67
C VAL A 114 3.90 -21.20 -4.15
N ALA A 115 4.18 -20.06 -4.79
CA ALA A 115 4.04 -19.89 -6.22
C ALA A 115 5.40 -20.10 -6.90
N PHE A 116 5.42 -20.95 -7.92
CA PHE A 116 6.55 -21.14 -8.81
C PHE A 116 6.20 -20.60 -10.19
N ILE A 117 6.93 -19.60 -10.64
CA ILE A 117 6.68 -18.90 -11.91
C ILE A 117 7.80 -19.25 -12.88
N LYS A 118 7.49 -19.75 -14.08
CA LYS A 118 8.53 -19.97 -15.10
C LYS A 118 8.78 -18.71 -15.91
N TYR A 119 10.05 -18.42 -16.19
CA TYR A 119 10.46 -17.32 -17.07
C TYR A 119 10.42 -17.69 -18.56
N VAL A 120 10.36 -18.99 -18.85
CA VAL A 120 10.52 -19.56 -20.19
C VAL A 120 9.24 -20.32 -20.56
N PRO A 121 8.77 -20.24 -21.82
CA PRO A 121 7.53 -20.91 -22.24
C PRO A 121 7.54 -22.43 -22.00
N THR A 122 8.72 -23.06 -22.10
CA THR A 122 8.94 -24.48 -21.78
C THR A 122 10.23 -24.64 -20.99
N LEU A 123 10.29 -25.62 -20.09
CA LEU A 123 11.48 -25.88 -19.28
C LEU A 123 12.47 -26.77 -20.04
N ASP A 124 13.73 -26.35 -20.05
CA ASP A 124 14.83 -27.08 -20.68
C ASP A 124 15.53 -27.95 -19.62
N GLY A 125 15.55 -29.27 -19.84
CA GLY A 125 16.21 -30.24 -18.95
C GLY A 125 17.74 -30.17 -18.98
N SER A 126 18.34 -29.46 -19.95
CA SER A 126 19.79 -29.27 -20.03
C SER A 126 20.31 -28.12 -19.15
N ARG A 127 19.42 -27.25 -18.67
CA ARG A 127 19.75 -26.08 -17.84
C ARG A 127 19.25 -26.28 -16.41
N ALA A 128 19.95 -25.69 -15.45
CA ALA A 128 19.56 -25.76 -14.04
C ALA A 128 18.14 -25.19 -13.83
N ILE A 129 17.25 -25.97 -13.22
CA ILE A 129 15.83 -25.64 -13.00
C ILE A 129 15.69 -24.32 -12.21
N GLN A 130 16.59 -24.07 -11.26
CA GLN A 130 16.63 -22.85 -10.44
C GLN A 130 16.72 -21.57 -11.28
N THR A 131 17.40 -21.61 -12.43
CA THR A 131 17.60 -20.42 -13.29
C THR A 131 16.39 -20.12 -14.19
N GLN A 132 15.44 -21.06 -14.24
CA GLN A 132 14.26 -20.99 -15.12
C GLN A 132 12.97 -20.69 -14.35
N ILE A 133 13.01 -20.74 -13.01
CA ILE A 133 11.85 -20.62 -12.13
C ILE A 133 12.09 -19.57 -11.04
N GLN A 134 11.09 -18.72 -10.82
CA GLN A 134 10.98 -17.79 -9.69
C GLN A 134 10.13 -18.39 -8.58
N LEU A 135 10.50 -18.12 -7.33
CA LEU A 135 9.78 -18.53 -6.13
C LEU A 135 9.15 -17.32 -5.45
N ILE A 136 7.87 -17.40 -5.10
CA ILE A 136 7.19 -16.43 -4.22
C ILE A 136 6.46 -17.19 -3.12
N ASN A 137 6.74 -16.86 -1.86
CA ASN A 137 6.06 -17.44 -0.71
C ASN A 137 4.82 -16.61 -0.35
N LEU A 138 3.66 -17.22 -0.16
CA LEU A 138 2.41 -16.54 0.17
C LEU A 138 1.92 -17.08 1.51
N PRO A 139 2.17 -16.38 2.63
CA PRO A 139 1.71 -16.84 3.94
C PRO A 139 0.17 -16.90 3.96
N GLY A 140 -0.36 -17.95 4.57
CA GLY A 140 -1.80 -18.17 4.70
C GLY A 140 -2.34 -17.75 6.08
N PRO A 141 -3.67 -17.65 6.23
CA PRO A 141 -4.32 -17.22 7.46
C PRO A 141 -4.08 -18.16 8.65
N ALA A 142 -3.77 -19.44 8.42
CA ALA A 142 -3.49 -20.44 9.47
C ALA A 142 -1.99 -20.57 9.82
N SER A 143 -1.18 -19.56 9.49
CA SER A 143 0.26 -19.52 9.77
C SER A 143 0.61 -19.31 11.25
N SER A 144 -0.33 -18.81 12.07
CA SER A 144 -0.15 -18.62 13.52
C SER A 144 -0.72 -19.80 14.32
N ASP A 145 0.11 -20.40 15.17
CA ASP A 145 -0.30 -21.48 16.10
C ASP A 145 -0.96 -20.95 17.38
N SER A 146 -0.72 -19.69 17.71
CA SER A 146 -1.45 -18.92 18.71
C SER A 146 -2.56 -18.16 18.00
N GLY A 147 -3.81 -18.26 18.46
CA GLY A 147 -5.01 -17.63 17.86
C GLY A 147 -5.03 -16.09 17.75
N SER A 148 -3.87 -15.43 17.67
CA SER A 148 -3.68 -14.13 17.05
C SER A 148 -3.95 -14.20 15.56
N THR A 149 -4.63 -13.18 15.05
CA THR A 149 -4.90 -12.93 13.62
C THR A 149 -3.67 -13.27 12.78
N GLY A 150 -3.77 -14.25 11.88
CA GLY A 150 -2.70 -14.58 10.94
C GLY A 150 -2.29 -13.37 10.10
N ILE A 151 -1.09 -13.42 9.50
CA ILE A 151 -0.57 -12.33 8.65
C ILE A 151 -1.61 -12.03 7.58
N SER A 152 -2.10 -10.79 7.57
CA SER A 152 -3.05 -10.35 6.56
C SER A 152 -2.40 -10.45 5.17
N PRO A 153 -3.10 -10.92 4.13
CA PRO A 153 -2.57 -10.89 2.76
C PRO A 153 -2.07 -9.50 2.36
N TYR A 154 -2.71 -8.44 2.86
CA TYR A 154 -2.30 -7.05 2.63
C TYR A 154 -0.93 -6.75 3.24
N GLU A 155 -0.64 -7.27 4.43
CA GLU A 155 0.66 -7.10 5.10
C GLU A 155 1.76 -7.84 4.34
N ALA A 156 1.52 -9.10 3.97
CA ALA A 156 2.48 -9.89 3.21
C ALA A 156 2.79 -9.26 1.84
N LEU A 157 1.75 -8.80 1.13
CA LEU A 157 1.90 -8.10 -0.15
C LEU A 157 2.60 -6.75 0.02
N HIS A 158 2.28 -5.99 1.06
CA HIS A 158 2.95 -4.73 1.37
C HIS A 158 4.46 -4.98 1.59
N SER A 159 4.82 -5.97 2.41
CA SER A 159 6.22 -6.35 2.61
C SER A 159 6.91 -6.75 1.31
N TYR A 160 6.26 -7.54 0.44
CA TYR A 160 6.83 -7.88 -0.86
C TYR A 160 7.09 -6.65 -1.74
N ILE A 161 6.13 -5.75 -1.80
CA ILE A 161 6.25 -4.56 -2.66
C ILE A 161 7.27 -3.58 -2.09
N HIS A 162 7.16 -3.24 -0.80
CA HIS A 162 8.02 -2.27 -0.14
C HIS A 162 9.47 -2.74 -0.01
N LEU A 163 9.71 -4.02 0.34
CA LEU A 163 11.05 -4.50 0.66
C LEU A 163 11.74 -5.23 -0.50
N ALA A 164 11.01 -5.80 -1.45
CA ALA A 164 11.61 -6.56 -2.56
C ALA A 164 11.42 -5.85 -3.91
N VAL A 165 10.17 -5.58 -4.30
CA VAL A 165 9.87 -5.07 -5.65
C VAL A 165 10.35 -3.63 -5.84
N ALA A 166 10.04 -2.72 -4.91
CA ALA A 166 10.42 -1.31 -5.01
C ALA A 166 11.95 -1.12 -5.03
N PRO A 167 12.75 -1.72 -4.13
CA PRO A 167 14.21 -1.62 -4.18
C PRO A 167 14.82 -2.26 -5.42
N TYR A 168 14.27 -3.40 -5.89
CA TYR A 168 14.72 -4.05 -7.12
C TYR A 168 14.49 -3.15 -8.35
N PHE A 169 13.30 -2.54 -8.46
CA PHE A 169 13.01 -1.60 -9.53
C PHE A 169 13.85 -0.33 -9.44
N ASP A 170 14.07 0.21 -8.24
CA ASP A 170 14.93 1.36 -8.02
C ASP A 170 16.39 1.07 -8.41
N ALA A 171 16.91 -0.13 -8.13
CA ALA A 171 18.24 -0.55 -8.58
C ALA A 171 18.33 -0.62 -10.11
N TYR A 172 17.31 -1.16 -10.78
CA TYR A 172 17.22 -1.19 -12.24
C TYR A 172 17.14 0.23 -12.83
N ALA A 173 16.33 1.11 -12.25
CA ALA A 173 16.20 2.51 -12.67
C ALA A 173 17.55 3.24 -12.56
N ARG A 174 18.26 3.08 -11.42
CA ARG A 174 19.60 3.66 -11.20
C ARG A 174 20.65 3.14 -12.18
N ALA A 175 20.62 1.86 -12.51
CA ALA A 175 21.55 1.27 -13.49
C ALA A 175 21.36 1.88 -14.88
N ARG A 176 20.10 2.04 -15.31
CA ARG A 176 19.78 2.64 -16.61
C ARG A 176 20.07 4.14 -16.67
N GLU A 177 19.91 4.87 -15.56
CA GLU A 177 20.32 6.27 -15.46
C GLU A 177 21.85 6.45 -15.55
N ARG A 178 22.62 5.51 -14.98
CA ARG A 178 24.10 5.50 -15.13
C ARG A 178 24.52 5.25 -16.58
N ASP A 179 23.94 4.27 -17.26
CA ASP A 179 24.24 3.97 -18.67
C ASP A 179 23.92 5.16 -19.59
N ALA A 180 22.85 5.91 -19.29
CA ALA A 180 22.50 7.12 -20.03
C ALA A 180 23.49 8.28 -19.83
N ASN A 181 24.08 8.40 -18.63
CA ASN A 181 25.07 9.43 -18.32
C ASN A 181 26.50 9.07 -18.79
N GLU A 182 26.88 7.79 -18.81
CA GLU A 182 28.18 7.35 -19.37
C GLU A 182 28.20 7.34 -20.91
N GLY A 183 27.04 7.28 -21.56
CA GLY A 183 26.90 7.30 -23.03
C GLY A 183 27.26 8.62 -23.72
N LEU A 184 27.57 9.70 -23.00
CA LEU A 184 27.91 10.99 -23.61
C LEU A 184 29.38 11.12 -24.05
N ILE A 185 30.25 10.15 -23.76
CA ILE A 185 31.68 10.23 -24.10
C ILE A 185 32.04 9.45 -25.39
N ASN A 186 31.16 8.62 -25.97
CA ASN A 186 31.50 7.87 -27.18
C ASN A 186 30.56 8.12 -28.38
N ILE A 187 31.07 8.95 -29.29
CA ILE A 187 30.93 9.00 -30.76
C ILE A 187 29.67 8.33 -31.37
N GLY A 188 28.75 9.20 -31.79
CA GLY A 188 28.03 9.16 -33.07
C GLY A 188 27.48 7.82 -33.58
N GLY A 189 26.19 7.55 -33.34
CA GLY A 189 25.45 6.53 -34.09
C GLY A 189 24.01 6.33 -33.65
N LYS A 190 23.05 6.82 -34.47
CA LYS A 190 21.62 6.47 -34.53
C LYS A 190 20.81 6.40 -33.22
N LYS A 191 20.02 7.46 -33.00
CA LYS A 191 18.80 7.45 -32.18
C LYS A 191 17.90 6.28 -32.59
N HIS A 192 17.68 5.33 -31.68
CA HIS A 192 16.47 4.53 -31.68
C HIS A 192 15.49 5.18 -30.70
N ASP A 193 14.49 5.82 -31.28
CA ASP A 193 13.41 6.58 -30.66
C ASP A 193 12.22 5.65 -30.42
N ASP A 194 12.32 4.73 -29.46
CA ASP A 194 11.17 3.97 -28.97
C ASP A 194 11.46 3.43 -27.57
N SER A 195 10.59 3.75 -26.61
CA SER A 195 10.60 3.31 -25.20
C SER A 195 11.57 4.02 -24.23
N LYS A 196 11.49 5.37 -24.18
CA LYS A 196 11.49 6.03 -22.85
C LYS A 196 10.28 5.49 -22.09
N ILE A 197 10.40 4.28 -21.55
CA ILE A 197 9.45 3.74 -20.57
C ILE A 197 9.40 4.78 -19.46
N ASP A 198 8.21 5.23 -19.10
CA ASP A 198 8.00 6.21 -18.03
C ASP A 198 8.39 5.61 -16.67
N ILE A 199 9.70 5.43 -16.43
CA ILE A 199 10.28 4.94 -15.18
C ILE A 199 9.73 5.74 -13.97
N PRO A 200 9.60 7.09 -14.05
CA PRO A 200 8.95 7.86 -12.99
C PRO A 200 7.48 7.49 -12.78
N MET A 201 6.73 7.17 -13.83
CA MET A 201 5.32 6.80 -13.74
C MET A 201 5.14 5.40 -13.15
N VAL A 202 6.00 4.44 -13.52
CA VAL A 202 6.01 3.10 -12.92
C VAL A 202 6.40 3.19 -11.44
N LYS A 203 7.41 3.99 -11.10
CA LYS A 203 7.79 4.25 -9.69
C LYS A 203 6.62 4.85 -8.90
N LYS A 204 5.93 5.85 -9.47
CA LYS A 204 4.72 6.42 -8.88
C LYS A 204 3.65 5.36 -8.64
N LYS A 205 3.41 4.46 -9.60
CA LYS A 205 2.41 3.39 -9.47
C LYS A 205 2.79 2.33 -8.42
N ILE A 206 4.07 1.99 -8.31
CA ILE A 206 4.55 1.10 -7.24
C ILE A 206 4.32 1.75 -5.88
N THR A 207 4.66 3.03 -5.71
CA THR A 207 4.43 3.75 -4.45
C THR A 207 2.95 3.95 -4.14
N GLU A 208 2.10 4.17 -5.15
CA GLU A 208 0.64 4.28 -5.01
C GLU A 208 0.03 2.94 -4.56
N LEU A 209 0.52 1.83 -5.11
CA LEU A 209 0.10 0.48 -4.73
C LEU A 209 0.58 0.11 -3.33
N GLU A 210 1.83 0.39 -3.00
CA GLU A 210 2.38 0.21 -1.65
C GLU A 210 1.55 0.97 -0.62
N LEU A 211 1.27 2.26 -0.89
CA LEU A 211 0.42 3.07 -0.03
C LEU A 211 -0.98 2.45 0.10
N SER A 212 -1.59 2.03 -1.01
CA SER A 212 -2.92 1.41 -1.01
C SER A 212 -2.98 0.12 -0.18
N LEU A 213 -1.93 -0.70 -0.22
CA LEU A 213 -1.82 -1.91 0.59
C LEU A 213 -1.62 -1.59 2.07
N LEU A 214 -0.76 -0.62 2.39
CA LEU A 214 -0.54 -0.16 3.76
C LEU A 214 -1.83 0.41 4.37
N LEU A 215 -2.56 1.21 3.59
CA LEU A 215 -3.86 1.76 3.98
C LEU A 215 -4.89 0.65 4.21
N SER A 216 -4.90 -0.37 3.36
CA SER A 216 -5.79 -1.52 3.51
C SER A 216 -5.44 -2.36 4.74
N GLN A 217 -4.15 -2.50 5.07
CA GLN A 217 -3.69 -3.15 6.30
C GLN A 217 -4.06 -2.35 7.56
N GLN A 218 -4.01 -1.03 7.49
CA GLN A 218 -4.31 -0.11 8.59
C GLN A 218 -5.79 0.28 8.68
N ASN A 219 -6.60 -0.09 7.70
CA ASN A 219 -8.02 0.16 7.72
C ASN A 219 -8.65 -0.67 8.84
N VAL A 220 -9.16 0.04 9.83
CA VAL A 220 -10.23 -0.46 10.71
C VAL A 220 -11.41 -0.70 9.78
N GLU A 221 -11.54 -1.92 9.25
CA GLU A 221 -12.73 -2.34 8.50
C GLU A 221 -13.95 -2.01 9.37
N ILE A 222 -14.78 -1.11 8.86
CA ILE A 222 -16.10 -0.91 9.45
C ILE A 222 -16.83 -2.22 9.20
N PRO A 223 -17.30 -2.93 10.24
CA PRO A 223 -17.87 -4.25 10.07
C PRO A 223 -19.03 -4.20 9.06
N GLU A 224 -18.94 -4.98 7.98
CA GLU A 224 -20.06 -5.16 7.07
C GLU A 224 -21.15 -5.93 7.83
N ILE A 225 -22.24 -5.23 8.16
CA ILE A 225 -23.37 -5.85 8.84
C ILE A 225 -24.11 -6.71 7.83
N SER A 226 -24.21 -8.01 8.10
CA SER A 226 -25.19 -8.88 7.49
C SER A 226 -26.34 -9.07 8.48
N LEU A 227 -27.54 -8.64 8.08
CA LEU A 227 -28.72 -8.78 8.92
C LEU A 227 -29.25 -10.22 8.78
N ASN A 228 -29.21 -10.99 9.87
CA ASN A 228 -29.69 -12.38 9.87
C ASN A 228 -31.20 -12.43 9.55
N ILE A 229 -31.59 -13.10 8.47
CA ILE A 229 -32.99 -13.25 8.05
C ILE A 229 -33.52 -14.61 8.46
N HIS A 230 -34.76 -14.67 8.96
CA HIS A 230 -35.38 -15.94 9.33
C HIS A 230 -35.65 -16.81 8.08
N PRO A 231 -35.30 -18.11 8.06
CA PRO A 231 -35.40 -18.98 6.87
C PRO A 231 -36.79 -19.05 6.24
N VAL A 232 -37.85 -18.99 7.06
CA VAL A 232 -39.24 -18.94 6.57
C VAL A 232 -39.47 -17.70 5.71
N VAL A 233 -39.02 -16.52 6.16
CA VAL A 233 -39.17 -15.25 5.43
C VAL A 233 -38.34 -15.29 4.14
N GLN A 234 -37.12 -15.82 4.20
CA GLN A 234 -36.27 -16.00 3.02
C GLN A 234 -36.95 -16.86 1.95
N LYS A 235 -37.51 -18.01 2.35
CA LYS A 235 -38.24 -18.91 1.45
C LYS A 235 -39.47 -18.23 0.84
N THR A 236 -40.25 -17.48 1.64
CA THR A 236 -41.44 -16.79 1.13
C THR A 236 -41.08 -15.68 0.12
N VAL A 237 -39.98 -14.95 0.35
CA VAL A 237 -39.49 -13.93 -0.60
C VAL A 237 -38.99 -14.58 -1.89
N GLU A 238 -38.27 -15.70 -1.80
CA GLU A 238 -37.77 -16.44 -2.95
C GLU A 238 -38.91 -16.98 -3.82
N GLU A 239 -39.95 -17.57 -3.20
CA GLU A 239 -41.17 -18.01 -3.89
C GLU A 239 -41.95 -16.85 -4.54
N CYS A 240 -41.98 -15.68 -3.91
CA CYS A 240 -42.62 -14.49 -4.49
C CYS A 240 -41.81 -13.92 -5.66
N ARG A 241 -40.48 -13.97 -5.57
CA ARG A 241 -39.55 -13.54 -6.62
C ARG A 241 -39.63 -14.44 -7.84
N GLU A 242 -39.69 -15.76 -7.66
CA GLU A 242 -39.90 -16.72 -8.75
C GLU A 242 -41.25 -16.52 -9.46
N LYS A 243 -42.29 -16.16 -8.71
CA LYS A 243 -43.63 -15.88 -9.23
C LYS A 243 -43.78 -14.47 -9.82
N GLY A 244 -42.73 -13.63 -9.79
CA GLY A 244 -42.75 -12.25 -10.29
C GLY A 244 -43.76 -11.33 -9.60
N LYS A 245 -44.18 -11.66 -8.37
CA LYS A 245 -45.18 -10.91 -7.60
C LYS A 245 -44.52 -10.12 -6.47
N ARG A 246 -45.09 -8.95 -6.15
CA ARG A 246 -44.66 -8.16 -4.99
C ARG A 246 -44.87 -8.95 -3.71
N VAL A 247 -43.87 -8.93 -2.84
CA VAL A 247 -43.90 -9.59 -1.53
C VAL A 247 -44.98 -8.94 -0.67
N THR A 248 -46.05 -9.67 -0.37
CA THR A 248 -47.13 -9.22 0.54
C THR A 248 -47.33 -10.23 1.67
N VAL A 249 -47.75 -9.72 2.84
CA VAL A 249 -47.93 -10.51 4.08
C VAL A 249 -48.91 -11.67 3.90
N ASP A 250 -49.82 -11.57 2.93
CA ASP A 250 -50.83 -12.58 2.60
C ASP A 250 -50.28 -13.79 1.81
N MET A 251 -49.03 -13.73 1.31
CA MET A 251 -48.41 -14.80 0.53
C MET A 251 -47.67 -15.84 1.38
N ILE A 252 -47.70 -15.70 2.71
CA ILE A 252 -47.14 -16.71 3.62
C ILE A 252 -48.07 -17.93 3.57
N GLU A 253 -47.57 -19.02 2.99
CA GLU A 253 -48.33 -20.25 2.74
C GLU A 253 -49.03 -20.83 3.99
N ASN A 254 -48.50 -20.52 5.19
CA ASN A 254 -49.07 -20.95 6.45
C ASN A 254 -49.51 -19.77 7.32
N GLN A 255 -50.75 -19.34 7.11
CA GLN A 255 -51.40 -18.25 7.85
C GLN A 255 -51.44 -18.48 9.38
N ALA A 256 -51.28 -19.73 9.86
CA ALA A 256 -51.19 -20.05 11.29
C ALA A 256 -49.90 -19.53 11.96
N LEU A 257 -48.82 -19.37 11.19
CA LEU A 257 -47.55 -18.83 11.69
C LEU A 257 -47.64 -17.32 12.00
N LEU A 258 -48.57 -16.60 11.37
CA LEU A 258 -48.82 -15.18 11.65
C LEU A 258 -49.42 -14.96 13.04
N THR A 259 -50.03 -15.98 13.63
CA THR A 259 -50.60 -15.96 14.99
C THR A 259 -49.73 -16.67 16.03
N ASP A 260 -48.69 -17.38 15.61
CA ASP A 260 -47.81 -18.10 16.52
C ASP A 260 -46.91 -17.15 17.31
N SER A 261 -47.16 -17.09 18.62
CA SER A 261 -46.41 -16.26 19.55
C SER A 261 -44.91 -16.59 19.58
N THR A 262 -44.51 -17.85 19.35
CA THR A 262 -43.11 -18.28 19.42
C THR A 262 -42.32 -17.80 18.20
N PHE A 263 -42.89 -17.95 17.00
CA PHE A 263 -42.34 -17.42 15.76
C PHE A 263 -42.22 -15.89 15.79
N LEU A 264 -43.27 -15.18 16.21
CA LEU A 264 -43.24 -13.72 16.31
C LEU A 264 -42.21 -13.23 17.35
N ASN A 265 -41.98 -13.98 18.44
CA ASN A 265 -40.94 -13.67 19.41
C ASN A 265 -39.53 -13.84 18.83
N LYS A 266 -39.30 -14.85 17.96
CA LYS A 266 -38.03 -15.03 17.25
C LYS A 266 -37.76 -13.88 16.28
N LEU A 267 -38.75 -13.53 15.44
CA LEU A 267 -38.62 -12.36 14.54
C LEU A 267 -38.36 -11.05 15.30
N GLN A 268 -39.00 -10.87 16.45
CA GLN A 268 -38.74 -9.73 17.31
C GLN A 268 -37.32 -9.74 17.89
N ALA A 269 -36.77 -10.91 18.25
CA ALA A 269 -35.39 -11.04 18.69
C ALA A 269 -34.41 -10.71 17.55
N ASP A 270 -34.68 -11.18 16.33
CA ASP A 270 -33.88 -10.89 15.14
C ASP A 270 -33.85 -9.38 14.86
N VAL A 271 -35.01 -8.71 14.86
CA VAL A 271 -35.10 -7.25 14.70
C VAL A 271 -34.35 -6.50 15.81
N ASN A 272 -34.45 -6.94 17.05
CA ASN A 272 -33.67 -6.33 18.15
C ASN A 272 -32.15 -6.56 17.98
N GLY A 273 -31.74 -7.70 17.42
CA GLY A 273 -30.36 -7.97 17.02
C GLY A 273 -29.89 -7.00 15.93
N TRP A 274 -30.71 -6.81 14.90
CA TRP A 274 -30.44 -5.84 13.83
C TRP A 274 -30.25 -4.41 14.37
N ILE A 275 -31.09 -3.97 15.33
CA ILE A 275 -30.92 -2.65 15.98
C ILE A 275 -29.56 -2.54 16.67
N LYS A 276 -29.10 -3.60 17.35
CA LYS A 276 -27.81 -3.59 18.05
C LYS A 276 -26.64 -3.51 17.07
N GLU A 277 -26.66 -4.30 16.01
CA GLU A 277 -25.61 -4.26 14.98
C GLU A 277 -25.59 -2.90 14.29
N ILE A 278 -26.74 -2.36 13.87
CA ILE A 278 -26.81 -1.03 13.23
C ILE A 278 -26.31 0.05 14.20
N LYS A 279 -26.69 0.00 15.48
CA LYS A 279 -26.19 0.92 16.53
C LYS A 279 -24.67 0.85 16.72
N LYS A 280 -24.06 -0.32 16.52
CA LYS A 280 -22.61 -0.49 16.63
C LYS A 280 -21.88 0.32 15.56
N VAL A 281 -22.39 0.31 14.33
CA VAL A 281 -21.82 1.08 13.21
C VAL A 281 -22.19 2.57 13.31
N THR A 282 -23.44 2.93 13.63
CA THR A 282 -23.85 4.35 13.71
C THR A 282 -23.19 5.12 14.85
N LYS A 283 -22.78 4.43 15.93
CA LYS A 283 -22.00 5.02 17.03
C LYS A 283 -20.49 4.94 16.84
N LEU A 284 -20.02 4.25 15.81
CA LEU A 284 -18.59 4.14 15.55
C LEU A 284 -18.04 5.52 15.18
N SER A 285 -17.12 6.02 16.00
CA SER A 285 -16.44 7.28 15.73
C SER A 285 -14.95 7.10 15.98
N ARG A 286 -14.15 7.53 15.02
CA ARG A 286 -12.71 7.58 15.17
C ARG A 286 -12.27 8.82 15.93
N ASP A 287 -11.27 8.64 16.80
CA ASP A 287 -10.51 9.74 17.39
C ASP A 287 -9.52 10.29 16.35
N PRO A 288 -9.65 11.57 15.93
CA PRO A 288 -8.75 12.16 14.94
C PRO A 288 -7.30 12.23 15.39
N ALA A 289 -7.03 12.19 16.70
CA ALA A 289 -5.66 12.32 17.23
C ALA A 289 -4.81 11.05 17.02
N SER A 290 -5.44 9.92 16.73
CA SER A 290 -4.82 8.60 16.71
C SER A 290 -4.69 8.01 15.29
N GLY A 291 -4.07 8.76 14.37
CA GLY A 291 -3.83 8.27 13.01
C GLY A 291 -3.25 9.29 12.05
N THR A 292 -2.96 8.82 10.83
CA THR A 292 -2.58 9.65 9.68
C THR A 292 -3.80 10.36 9.07
N ALA A 293 -3.60 11.43 8.31
CA ALA A 293 -4.70 12.16 7.68
C ALA A 293 -5.52 11.28 6.71
N ILE A 294 -4.84 10.41 5.95
CA ILE A 294 -5.45 9.49 5.00
C ILE A 294 -6.38 8.45 5.64
N GLN A 295 -6.04 8.00 6.84
CA GLN A 295 -6.87 7.08 7.62
C GLN A 295 -8.20 7.73 8.08
N GLU A 296 -8.19 9.02 8.45
CA GLU A 296 -9.43 9.74 8.80
C GLU A 296 -10.31 9.92 7.55
N ILE A 297 -9.70 10.25 6.39
CA ILE A 297 -10.42 10.38 5.10
C ILE A 297 -11.08 9.05 4.72
N ASN A 298 -10.31 7.95 4.72
CA ASN A 298 -10.80 6.63 4.37
C ASN A 298 -11.87 6.11 5.35
N PHE A 299 -11.77 6.45 6.64
CA PHE A 299 -12.79 6.11 7.63
C PHE A 299 -14.15 6.71 7.26
N TRP A 300 -14.20 8.00 6.90
CA TRP A 300 -15.46 8.66 6.54
C TRP A 300 -16.04 8.17 5.20
N LEU A 301 -15.18 7.89 4.20
CA LEU A 301 -15.60 7.30 2.93
C LEU A 301 -16.16 5.89 3.12
N SER A 302 -15.46 5.06 3.90
CA SER A 302 -15.90 3.71 4.23
C SER A 302 -17.18 3.73 5.07
N MET A 303 -17.33 4.70 5.96
CA MET A 303 -18.54 4.87 6.77
C MET A 303 -19.75 5.22 5.89
N GLU A 304 -19.58 6.06 4.88
CA GLU A 304 -20.65 6.36 3.93
C GLU A 304 -21.09 5.10 3.20
N LYS A 305 -20.15 4.34 2.65
CA LYS A 305 -20.42 3.08 1.95
C LYS A 305 -21.10 2.04 2.86
N ALA A 306 -20.64 1.89 4.09
CA ALA A 306 -21.23 0.97 5.06
C ALA A 306 -22.66 1.37 5.43
N LEU A 307 -22.92 2.65 5.70
CA LEU A 307 -24.26 3.15 6.00
C LEU A 307 -25.19 3.10 4.80
N GLU A 308 -24.68 3.27 3.58
CA GLU A 308 -25.43 3.08 2.34
C GLU A 308 -25.79 1.61 2.12
N GLY A 309 -24.85 0.69 2.31
CA GLY A 309 -25.12 -0.75 2.26
C GLY A 309 -26.15 -1.20 3.30
N ILE A 310 -26.10 -0.66 4.52
CA ILE A 310 -27.14 -0.91 5.54
C ILE A 310 -28.49 -0.36 5.08
N ASP A 311 -28.54 0.86 4.54
CA ASP A 311 -29.78 1.47 4.02
C ASP A 311 -30.37 0.68 2.85
N GLU A 312 -29.55 0.09 1.99
CA GLU A 312 -29.96 -0.83 0.92
C GLU A 312 -30.52 -2.14 1.49
N GLN A 313 -29.82 -2.76 2.44
CA GLN A 313 -30.32 -3.98 3.10
C GLN A 313 -31.67 -3.73 3.78
N LEU A 314 -31.83 -2.60 4.48
CA LEU A 314 -33.08 -2.21 5.15
C LEU A 314 -34.25 -2.02 4.19
N LYS A 315 -33.98 -1.56 2.96
CA LYS A 315 -34.98 -1.45 1.88
C LYS A 315 -35.21 -2.77 1.15
N GLY A 316 -34.47 -3.83 1.50
CA GLY A 316 -34.64 -5.14 0.91
C GLY A 316 -35.97 -5.79 1.31
N ASP A 317 -36.57 -6.50 0.36
CA ASP A 317 -37.88 -7.16 0.49
C ASP A 317 -37.98 -8.07 1.74
N HIS A 318 -36.88 -8.71 2.12
CA HIS A 318 -36.78 -9.59 3.30
C HIS A 318 -37.07 -8.84 4.63
N ILE A 319 -36.54 -7.64 4.77
CA ILE A 319 -36.68 -6.84 5.99
C ILE A 319 -38.04 -6.14 5.99
N GLU A 320 -38.48 -5.61 4.84
CA GLU A 320 -39.81 -5.03 4.70
C GLU A 320 -40.91 -6.04 5.03
N LEU A 321 -40.80 -7.29 4.55
CA LEU A 321 -41.73 -8.36 4.88
C LEU A 321 -41.70 -8.69 6.38
N THR A 322 -40.52 -8.80 7.00
CA THR A 322 -40.40 -9.08 8.44
C THR A 322 -41.08 -7.99 9.29
N LEU A 323 -40.86 -6.71 8.94
CA LEU A 323 -41.51 -5.58 9.60
C LEU A 323 -43.02 -5.54 9.32
N GLY A 324 -43.44 -5.93 8.11
CA GLY A 324 -44.85 -6.06 7.72
C GLY A 324 -45.59 -7.13 8.53
N ILE A 325 -44.96 -8.30 8.73
CA ILE A 325 -45.49 -9.39 9.57
C ILE A 325 -45.68 -8.91 11.02
N LEU A 326 -44.66 -8.26 11.60
CA LEU A 326 -44.75 -7.74 12.98
C LEU A 326 -45.82 -6.65 13.12
N ARG A 327 -46.00 -5.81 12.10
CA ARG A 327 -47.06 -4.79 12.07
C ARG A 327 -48.46 -5.42 11.98
N HIS A 328 -48.63 -6.45 11.15
CA HIS A 328 -49.90 -7.19 11.03
C HIS A 328 -50.26 -7.92 12.34
N ALA A 329 -49.25 -8.46 13.03
CA ALA A 329 -49.39 -9.09 14.34
C ALA A 329 -49.58 -8.09 15.52
N LYS A 330 -49.82 -6.81 15.24
CA LYS A 330 -49.99 -5.72 16.23
C LYS A 330 -48.78 -5.48 17.15
N ARG A 331 -47.58 -5.91 16.77
CA ARG A 331 -46.33 -5.69 17.53
C ARG A 331 -45.63 -4.40 17.10
N TYR A 332 -46.34 -3.28 17.19
CA TYR A 332 -45.87 -1.99 16.68
C TYR A 332 -44.63 -1.45 17.39
N HIS A 333 -44.43 -1.78 18.68
CA HIS A 333 -43.31 -1.27 19.46
C HIS A 333 -41.95 -1.62 18.85
N THR A 334 -41.78 -2.84 18.36
CA THR A 334 -40.52 -3.31 17.74
C THR A 334 -40.29 -2.63 16.39
N THR A 335 -41.32 -2.48 15.57
CA THR A 335 -41.22 -1.80 14.26
C THR A 335 -40.95 -0.30 14.41
N VAL A 336 -41.57 0.36 15.38
CA VAL A 336 -41.34 1.79 15.65
C VAL A 336 -39.96 2.01 16.28
N SER A 337 -39.55 1.17 17.24
CA SER A 337 -38.21 1.18 17.82
C SER A 337 -37.14 0.92 16.75
N PHE A 338 -37.37 0.03 15.79
CA PHE A 338 -36.42 -0.19 14.69
C PHE A 338 -36.14 1.06 13.85
N ILE A 339 -37.17 1.84 13.52
CA ILE A 339 -37.01 3.06 12.71
C ILE A 339 -36.40 4.21 13.54
N ALA A 340 -36.80 4.35 14.81
CA ALA A 340 -36.35 5.45 15.66
C ALA A 340 -34.97 5.19 16.29
N ASP A 341 -34.70 3.96 16.73
CA ASP A 341 -33.53 3.66 17.55
C ASP A 341 -32.28 3.32 16.74
N THR A 342 -32.39 3.04 15.45
CA THR A 342 -31.21 2.73 14.61
C THR A 342 -30.26 3.93 14.49
N GLY A 343 -30.77 5.17 14.57
CA GLY A 343 -29.96 6.38 14.41
C GLY A 343 -29.33 6.51 13.01
N LEU A 344 -29.77 5.67 12.05
CA LEU A 344 -29.17 5.55 10.73
C LEU A 344 -29.32 6.84 9.94
N LYS A 345 -30.51 7.45 9.96
CA LYS A 345 -30.80 8.67 9.21
C LYS A 345 -29.93 9.84 9.66
N GLU A 346 -29.80 10.04 10.98
CA GLU A 346 -28.95 11.10 11.56
C GLU A 346 -27.48 10.85 11.25
N SER A 347 -27.03 9.60 11.35
CA SER A 347 -25.64 9.22 11.06
C SER A 347 -25.31 9.38 9.57
N LYS A 348 -26.22 8.98 8.67
CA LYS A 348 -26.08 9.14 7.21
C LYS A 348 -26.02 10.61 6.82
N GLU A 349 -26.87 11.46 7.41
CA GLU A 349 -26.82 12.90 7.16
C GLU A 349 -25.52 13.53 7.68
N LYS A 350 -25.07 13.13 8.88
CA LYS A 350 -23.80 13.58 9.46
C LYS A 350 -22.61 13.18 8.58
N VAL A 351 -22.54 11.92 8.15
CA VAL A 351 -21.47 11.39 7.31
C VAL A 351 -21.47 12.08 5.95
N ASN A 352 -22.62 12.26 5.31
CA ASN A 352 -22.71 13.00 4.04
C ASN A 352 -22.21 14.45 4.20
N LYS A 353 -22.60 15.15 5.27
CA LYS A 353 -22.09 16.49 5.57
C LYS A 353 -20.58 16.53 5.81
N TYR A 354 -19.98 15.48 6.37
CA TYR A 354 -18.52 15.40 6.55
C TYR A 354 -17.83 15.01 5.25
N ASN A 355 -18.47 14.17 4.44
CA ASN A 355 -17.94 13.70 3.19
C ASN A 355 -17.90 14.80 2.11
N GLN A 356 -18.67 15.88 2.25
CA GLN A 356 -18.46 17.11 1.47
C GLN A 356 -17.02 17.64 1.55
N LEU A 357 -16.32 17.36 2.65
CA LEU A 357 -14.90 17.68 2.86
C LEU A 357 -13.98 16.47 2.62
N MET A 358 -14.39 15.25 2.92
CA MET A 358 -13.49 14.08 2.80
C MET A 358 -13.45 13.48 1.39
N LYS A 359 -14.49 13.70 0.57
CA LYS A 359 -14.56 13.21 -0.80
C LYS A 359 -13.58 13.95 -1.71
N ASP A 360 -12.89 13.18 -2.55
CA ASP A 360 -11.88 13.64 -3.50
C ASP A 360 -10.81 14.50 -2.82
N PHE A 361 -10.39 14.12 -1.61
CA PHE A 361 -9.38 14.86 -0.86
C PHE A 361 -7.98 14.61 -1.46
N PRO A 362 -7.25 15.65 -1.89
CA PRO A 362 -6.06 15.50 -2.75
C PRO A 362 -4.79 15.26 -1.93
N LEU A 363 -4.78 14.24 -1.07
CA LEU A 363 -3.61 13.94 -0.22
C LEU A 363 -2.61 13.00 -0.92
N ASP A 364 -3.07 12.16 -1.84
CA ASP A 364 -2.21 11.27 -2.62
C ASP A 364 -1.19 12.03 -3.47
N GLU A 365 -1.53 13.24 -3.91
CA GLU A 365 -0.60 14.09 -4.66
C GLU A 365 0.60 14.52 -3.80
N LEU A 366 0.39 14.80 -2.51
CA LEU A 366 1.46 15.12 -1.57
C LEU A 366 2.31 13.87 -1.28
N LEU A 367 1.66 12.72 -1.02
CA LEU A 367 2.34 11.49 -0.66
C LEU A 367 3.13 10.84 -1.81
N SER A 368 2.79 11.16 -3.05
CA SER A 368 3.45 10.67 -4.26
C SER A 368 4.33 11.73 -4.96
N ALA A 369 4.54 12.89 -4.32
CA ALA A 369 5.31 13.98 -4.91
C ALA A 369 6.80 13.60 -5.06
N PRO A 370 7.38 13.67 -6.28
CA PRO A 370 8.78 13.31 -6.51
C PRO A 370 9.77 14.45 -6.18
N ASP A 371 9.29 15.69 -6.18
CA ASP A 371 10.09 16.90 -6.09
C ASP A 371 9.47 17.92 -5.14
N VAL A 372 10.33 18.80 -4.61
CA VAL A 372 9.95 19.88 -3.69
C VAL A 372 8.93 20.84 -4.32
N ASN A 373 9.05 21.12 -5.63
CA ASN A 373 8.06 21.93 -6.36
C ASN A 373 6.68 21.28 -6.37
N LYS A 374 6.61 19.95 -6.52
CA LYS A 374 5.34 19.25 -6.53
C LYS A 374 4.72 19.19 -5.14
N ILE A 375 5.54 19.04 -4.10
CA ILE A 375 5.09 19.18 -2.70
C ILE A 375 4.41 20.54 -2.49
N LYS A 376 5.02 21.64 -2.96
CA LYS A 376 4.45 22.98 -2.88
C LYS A 376 3.08 23.07 -3.55
N GLU A 377 2.97 22.62 -4.81
CA GLU A 377 1.70 22.62 -5.55
C GLU A 377 0.64 21.79 -4.84
N SER A 378 0.99 20.60 -4.35
CA SER A 378 0.08 19.71 -3.65
C SER A 378 -0.42 20.32 -2.34
N LEU A 379 0.43 21.06 -1.61
CA LEU A 379 -0.02 21.84 -0.44
C LEU A 379 -1.08 22.87 -0.82
N ASP A 380 -0.87 23.66 -1.87
CA ASP A 380 -1.86 24.65 -2.31
C ASP A 380 -3.19 24.01 -2.72
N ILE A 381 -3.14 22.86 -3.39
CA ILE A 381 -4.32 22.07 -3.77
C ILE A 381 -5.07 21.57 -2.53
N ILE A 382 -4.35 21.03 -1.53
CA ILE A 382 -4.92 20.58 -0.25
C ILE A 382 -5.59 21.73 0.50
N PHE A 383 -4.91 22.86 0.69
CA PHE A 383 -5.48 23.99 1.42
C PHE A 383 -6.62 24.68 0.67
N THR A 384 -6.60 24.66 -0.66
CA THR A 384 -7.73 25.09 -1.49
C THR A 384 -8.95 24.18 -1.28
N HIS A 385 -8.74 22.88 -1.18
CA HIS A 385 -9.81 21.93 -0.86
C HIS A 385 -10.35 22.14 0.56
N LEU A 386 -9.49 22.41 1.55
CA LEU A 386 -9.88 22.71 2.93
C LEU A 386 -10.80 23.94 3.06
N LYS A 387 -10.88 24.83 2.06
CA LYS A 387 -11.87 25.93 2.03
C LYS A 387 -13.32 25.41 2.03
N LYS A 388 -13.55 24.17 1.57
CA LYS A 388 -14.84 23.47 1.66
C LYS A 388 -15.31 23.25 3.10
N LEU A 389 -14.45 23.43 4.11
CA LEU A 389 -14.82 23.44 5.53
C LEU A 389 -15.96 24.45 5.83
N ARG A 390 -16.07 25.53 5.06
CA ARG A 390 -17.17 26.51 5.17
C ARG A 390 -18.54 25.89 4.92
N LEU A 391 -18.62 24.93 4.00
CA LEU A 391 -19.84 24.24 3.59
C LEU A 391 -20.10 23.00 4.47
N SER A 392 -19.06 22.24 4.78
CA SER A 392 -19.16 21.00 5.57
C SER A 392 -19.40 21.28 7.06
N THR A 393 -20.28 20.55 7.74
CA THR A 393 -20.46 20.69 9.22
C THR A 393 -19.35 20.02 10.05
N TYR A 394 -18.19 19.75 9.44
CA TYR A 394 -17.08 19.07 10.08
C TYR A 394 -16.57 19.86 11.30
N PRO A 395 -16.31 19.22 12.46
CA PRO A 395 -15.94 19.93 13.67
C PRO A 395 -14.55 20.54 13.57
N ILE A 396 -14.40 21.79 14.01
CA ILE A 396 -13.16 22.56 13.87
C ILE A 396 -12.01 21.91 14.63
N LYS A 397 -12.26 21.37 15.83
CA LYS A 397 -11.25 20.61 16.58
C LYS A 397 -10.66 19.46 15.77
N LYS A 398 -11.51 18.72 15.05
CA LYS A 398 -11.05 17.61 14.20
C LYS A 398 -10.28 18.12 12.98
N ALA A 399 -10.68 19.26 12.43
CA ALA A 399 -9.96 19.91 11.32
C ALA A 399 -8.55 20.36 11.73
N LEU A 400 -8.37 20.87 12.96
CA LEU A 400 -7.04 21.24 13.46
C LEU A 400 -6.12 20.02 13.52
N VAL A 401 -6.61 18.92 14.09
CA VAL A 401 -5.84 17.67 14.19
C VAL A 401 -5.55 17.08 12.80
N LEU A 402 -6.49 17.17 11.85
CA LEU A 402 -6.26 16.77 10.46
C LEU A 402 -5.10 17.57 9.84
N VAL A 403 -5.05 18.87 10.07
CA VAL A 403 -3.95 19.72 9.58
C VAL A 403 -2.62 19.40 10.27
N GLU A 404 -2.63 19.05 11.56
CA GLU A 404 -1.43 18.54 12.25
C GLU A 404 -0.96 17.20 11.65
N ALA A 405 -1.88 16.31 11.26
CA ALA A 405 -1.55 15.08 10.56
C ALA A 405 -0.96 15.34 9.16
N ILE A 406 -1.55 16.27 8.37
CA ILE A 406 -0.99 16.70 7.08
C ILE A 406 0.42 17.29 7.26
N SER A 407 0.67 18.00 8.37
CA SER A 407 2.00 18.53 8.69
C SER A 407 3.04 17.42 8.93
N ARG A 408 2.62 16.28 9.52
CA ARG A 408 3.47 15.09 9.66
C ARG A 408 3.73 14.44 8.31
N ASP A 409 2.68 14.26 7.50
CA ASP A 409 2.81 13.69 6.15
C ASP A 409 3.74 14.55 5.27
N LEU A 410 3.66 15.89 5.39
CA LEU A 410 4.57 16.83 4.74
C LEU A 410 6.02 16.64 5.20
N ASN A 411 6.25 16.51 6.51
CA ASN A 411 7.58 16.28 7.07
C ASN A 411 8.21 15.00 6.50
N ASP A 412 7.46 13.91 6.49
CA ASP A 412 7.94 12.60 6.04
C ASP A 412 8.24 12.60 4.53
N GLN A 413 7.41 13.29 3.73
CA GLN A 413 7.66 13.45 2.30
C GLN A 413 8.85 14.36 2.00
N LEU A 414 9.03 15.46 2.74
CA LEU A 414 10.21 16.30 2.60
C LEU A 414 11.48 15.54 2.96
N LEU A 415 11.49 14.77 4.06
CA LEU A 415 12.62 13.91 4.43
C LEU A 415 12.92 12.88 3.33
N ARG A 416 11.91 12.26 2.74
CA ARG A 416 12.08 11.31 1.63
C ARG A 416 12.66 11.95 0.38
N VAL A 417 12.16 13.12 -0.02
CA VAL A 417 12.61 13.81 -1.24
C VAL A 417 14.01 14.40 -1.06
N LEU A 418 14.32 14.95 0.11
CA LEU A 418 15.62 15.57 0.42
C LEU A 418 16.69 14.53 0.77
N GLY A 419 16.36 13.49 1.54
CA GLY A 419 17.30 12.45 1.98
C GLY A 419 17.85 11.61 0.82
N ASN A 420 17.06 11.40 -0.24
CA ASN A 420 17.48 10.66 -1.42
C ASN A 420 18.51 11.37 -2.31
N ARG A 421 18.83 12.66 -2.06
CA ARG A 421 19.65 13.49 -2.96
C ARG A 421 21.09 13.71 -2.50
N GLY A 422 21.49 13.19 -1.33
CA GLY A 422 22.86 13.35 -0.84
C GLY A 422 23.29 14.82 -0.78
N LEU A 423 22.56 15.65 -0.02
CA LEU A 423 22.64 17.11 -0.08
C LEU A 423 24.08 17.66 0.01
N MET A 424 24.96 17.06 0.81
CA MET A 424 26.34 17.54 1.00
C MET A 424 27.32 17.15 -0.12
N TYR A 425 26.92 16.20 -0.97
CA TYR A 425 27.75 15.70 -2.06
C TYR A 425 27.54 16.46 -3.38
N MET A 426 26.40 17.14 -3.53
CA MET A 426 26.05 17.85 -4.76
C MET A 426 26.85 19.16 -4.91
N GLU A 427 26.70 19.88 -6.03
CA GLU A 427 27.29 21.21 -6.21
C GLU A 427 26.46 22.31 -5.50
N TYR A 428 27.09 23.43 -5.16
CA TYR A 428 26.43 24.50 -4.39
C TYR A 428 25.21 25.09 -5.09
N GLU A 429 25.27 25.29 -6.41
CA GLU A 429 24.14 25.87 -7.16
C GLU A 429 22.88 24.99 -7.10
N ASP A 430 23.03 23.68 -7.24
CA ASP A 430 21.90 22.75 -7.23
C ASP A 430 21.37 22.53 -5.81
N PHE A 431 22.26 22.51 -4.82
CA PHE A 431 21.86 22.56 -3.42
C PHE A 431 21.04 23.80 -3.10
N GLU A 432 21.50 24.98 -3.50
CA GLU A 432 20.83 26.24 -3.17
C GLU A 432 19.43 26.30 -3.82
N LYS A 433 19.28 25.78 -5.05
CA LYS A 433 17.96 25.64 -5.69
C LYS A 433 17.03 24.74 -4.89
N ILE A 434 17.51 23.57 -4.45
CA ILE A 434 16.69 22.59 -3.70
C ILE A 434 16.32 23.13 -2.31
N MET A 435 17.28 23.71 -1.60
CA MET A 435 17.08 24.27 -0.26
C MET A 435 16.19 25.51 -0.28
N SER A 436 16.36 26.39 -1.28
CA SER A 436 15.42 27.50 -1.50
C SER A 436 14.02 27.00 -1.83
N GLY A 437 13.89 25.92 -2.61
CA GLY A 437 12.60 25.28 -2.87
C GLY A 437 11.96 24.72 -1.60
N ALA A 438 12.75 24.14 -0.69
CA ALA A 438 12.26 23.60 0.58
C ALA A 438 11.80 24.73 1.53
N GLU A 439 12.54 25.84 1.59
CA GLU A 439 12.09 27.04 2.29
C GLU A 439 10.81 27.64 1.70
N ASP A 440 10.69 27.65 0.38
CA ASP A 440 9.45 28.10 -0.29
C ASP A 440 8.25 27.20 0.09
N VAL A 441 8.46 25.89 0.25
CA VAL A 441 7.42 24.97 0.75
C VAL A 441 6.98 25.36 2.16
N PHE A 442 7.91 25.60 3.09
CA PHE A 442 7.58 26.04 4.45
C PHE A 442 6.86 27.39 4.47
N LYS A 443 7.31 28.34 3.65
CA LYS A 443 6.64 29.64 3.52
C LYS A 443 5.22 29.51 2.96
N THR A 444 5.03 28.67 1.94
CA THR A 444 3.70 28.37 1.39
C THR A 444 2.81 27.71 2.44
N TRP A 445 3.35 26.81 3.26
CA TRP A 445 2.62 26.27 4.41
C TRP A 445 2.18 27.36 5.40
N ASP A 446 3.07 28.28 5.76
CA ASP A 446 2.77 29.38 6.69
C ASP A 446 1.71 30.37 6.16
N GLU A 447 1.72 30.64 4.86
CA GLU A 447 0.69 31.46 4.20
C GLU A 447 -0.66 30.73 4.21
N ASN A 448 -0.66 29.46 3.82
CA ASN A 448 -1.85 28.61 3.77
C ASN A 448 -2.45 28.34 5.16
N ILE A 449 -1.62 28.13 6.19
CA ILE A 449 -2.09 27.94 7.57
C ILE A 449 -2.70 29.22 8.13
N LYS A 450 -2.20 30.40 7.73
CA LYS A 450 -2.78 31.68 8.11
C LYS A 450 -4.18 31.84 7.50
N GLU A 451 -4.33 31.56 6.21
CA GLU A 451 -5.64 31.56 5.54
C GLU A 451 -6.60 30.54 6.19
N PHE A 452 -6.11 29.33 6.47
CA PHE A 452 -6.88 28.30 7.15
C PHE A 452 -7.33 28.73 8.55
N LYS A 453 -6.46 29.35 9.36
CA LYS A 453 -6.81 29.89 10.68
C LYS A 453 -7.92 30.93 10.58
N ASP A 454 -7.91 31.77 9.55
CA ASP A 454 -8.96 32.77 9.33
C ASP A 454 -10.28 32.12 8.90
N ILE A 455 -10.24 31.09 8.06
CA ILE A 455 -11.41 30.27 7.72
C ILE A 455 -11.97 29.58 8.97
N ALA A 456 -11.11 28.96 9.79
CA ALA A 456 -11.52 28.29 11.02
C ALA A 456 -12.19 29.28 12.00
N ARG A 457 -11.67 30.50 12.13
CA ARG A 457 -12.27 31.56 12.95
C ARG A 457 -13.63 32.00 12.40
N ASP A 458 -13.75 32.23 11.09
CA ASP A 458 -15.02 32.60 10.46
C ASP A 458 -16.08 31.50 10.66
N VAL A 459 -15.70 30.23 10.47
CA VAL A 459 -16.59 29.08 10.69
C VAL A 459 -17.00 28.95 12.16
N THR A 460 -16.08 29.16 13.12
CA THR A 460 -16.40 29.15 14.56
C THR A 460 -17.42 30.24 14.89
N ARG A 461 -17.22 31.46 14.36
CA ARG A 461 -18.12 32.60 14.56
C ARG A 461 -19.50 32.35 13.98
N LYS A 462 -19.57 31.90 12.73
CA LYS A 462 -20.84 31.61 12.03
C LYS A 462 -21.66 30.50 12.68
N ARG A 463 -21.00 29.52 13.29
CA ARG A 463 -21.66 28.38 13.95
C ARG A 463 -21.99 28.62 15.42
N SER A 464 -21.58 29.76 15.99
CA SER A 464 -21.68 30.03 17.44
C SER A 464 -21.08 28.91 18.30
N ASP A 465 -20.04 28.24 17.80
CA ASP A 465 -19.36 27.18 18.53
C ASP A 465 -18.62 27.77 19.75
N LYS A 466 -18.55 26.99 20.85
CA LYS A 466 -17.77 27.36 22.03
C LYS A 466 -16.34 27.72 21.59
N PHE A 467 -15.80 28.83 22.09
CA PHE A 467 -14.46 29.30 21.70
C PHE A 467 -13.43 28.17 21.85
N ILE A 468 -12.81 27.78 20.74
CA ILE A 468 -11.74 26.79 20.70
C ILE A 468 -10.43 27.55 20.50
N PRO A 469 -9.42 27.37 21.37
CA PRO A 469 -8.09 27.90 21.09
C PRO A 469 -7.53 27.24 19.83
N ILE A 470 -7.29 28.04 18.79
CA ILE A 470 -6.68 27.57 17.55
C ILE A 470 -5.17 27.56 17.77
N LYS A 471 -4.67 26.46 18.32
CA LYS A 471 -3.23 26.15 18.38
C LYS A 471 -2.99 24.97 17.45
N ILE A 472 -2.03 25.14 16.54
CA ILE A 472 -1.57 24.12 15.60
C ILE A 472 -0.07 24.05 15.84
N SER A 473 0.43 22.88 16.23
CA SER A 473 1.86 22.63 16.32
C SER A 473 2.29 21.86 15.08
N PRO A 474 2.97 22.51 14.12
CA PRO A 474 3.48 21.80 12.95
C PRO A 474 4.52 20.77 13.38
N ALA A 475 4.50 19.59 12.75
CA ALA A 475 5.50 18.56 13.00
C ALA A 475 6.84 18.89 12.32
N HIS A 476 6.81 19.64 11.23
CA HIS A 476 8.00 20.00 10.46
C HIS A 476 8.78 21.21 11.00
N ASP A 477 8.35 21.87 12.10
CA ASP A 477 9.05 23.05 12.64
C ASP A 477 10.55 22.76 12.88
N LYS A 478 10.86 21.59 13.47
CA LYS A 478 12.24 21.16 13.70
C LYS A 478 13.02 20.95 12.40
N LEU A 479 12.36 20.39 11.39
CA LEU A 479 12.98 20.18 10.08
C LEU A 479 13.23 21.52 9.37
N GLN A 480 12.33 22.49 9.49
CA GLN A 480 12.49 23.82 8.93
C GLN A 480 13.71 24.54 9.54
N GLU A 481 13.86 24.51 10.87
CA GLU A 481 15.05 25.05 11.55
C GLU A 481 16.33 24.37 11.05
N ARG A 482 16.28 23.04 10.90
CA ARG A 482 17.41 22.25 10.43
C ARG A 482 17.79 22.58 8.98
N VAL A 483 16.83 22.67 8.08
CA VAL A 483 17.05 23.04 6.67
C VAL A 483 17.67 24.44 6.57
N ALA A 484 17.15 25.42 7.30
CA ALA A 484 17.69 26.78 7.32
C ALA A 484 19.13 26.81 7.85
N PHE A 485 19.40 26.06 8.91
CA PHE A 485 20.75 25.92 9.48
C PHE A 485 21.74 25.38 8.43
N VAL A 486 21.38 24.29 7.77
CA VAL A 486 22.24 23.58 6.81
C VAL A 486 22.50 24.42 5.57
N ARG A 487 21.48 25.16 5.11
CA ARG A 487 21.64 26.13 4.03
C ARG A 487 22.66 27.21 4.40
N ASN A 488 22.57 27.76 5.61
CA ASN A 488 23.50 28.80 6.06
C ASN A 488 24.93 28.25 6.21
N PHE A 489 25.10 27.05 6.77
CA PHE A 489 26.39 26.38 6.87
C PHE A 489 27.07 26.25 5.49
N ARG A 490 26.34 25.74 4.50
CA ARG A 490 26.91 25.56 3.15
C ARG A 490 27.19 26.89 2.46
N LYS A 491 26.35 27.91 2.67
CA LYS A 491 26.58 29.27 2.18
C LYS A 491 27.85 29.87 2.75
N GLN A 492 28.12 29.66 4.04
CA GLN A 492 29.36 30.08 4.69
C GLN A 492 30.57 29.32 4.10
N HIS A 493 30.45 28.00 3.91
CA HIS A 493 31.51 27.19 3.26
C HIS A 493 31.84 27.71 1.86
N GLU A 494 30.83 28.01 1.04
CA GLU A 494 31.02 28.54 -0.32
C GLU A 494 31.64 29.95 -0.32
N GLN A 495 31.26 30.81 0.64
CA GLN A 495 31.88 32.14 0.81
C GLN A 495 33.35 32.06 1.21
N LEU A 496 33.73 31.02 1.95
CA LEU A 496 35.12 30.78 2.35
C LEU A 496 35.94 30.19 1.19
N HIS A 497 35.33 29.44 0.27
CA HIS A 497 36.00 28.80 -0.86
C HIS A 497 36.94 29.73 -1.68
N PRO A 498 36.53 30.93 -2.15
CA PRO A 498 37.42 31.85 -2.86
C PRO A 498 38.55 32.41 -1.99
N THR A 499 38.36 32.46 -0.67
CA THR A 499 39.40 32.88 0.28
C THR A 499 40.43 31.77 0.49
N ILE A 500 39.96 30.52 0.55
CA ILE A 500 40.79 29.32 0.69
C ILE A 500 41.63 29.07 -0.57
N VAL A 501 41.06 29.27 -1.77
CA VAL A 501 41.79 29.11 -3.05
C VAL A 501 43.00 30.05 -3.16
N LYS A 502 42.97 31.22 -2.51
CA LYS A 502 44.11 32.14 -2.47
C LYS A 502 45.26 31.67 -1.56
N VAL A 503 45.00 30.72 -0.65
CA VAL A 503 45.98 30.19 0.32
C VAL A 503 46.14 28.68 0.07
N ILE A 504 47.03 28.34 -0.86
CA ILE A 504 47.20 26.98 -1.41
C ILE A 504 47.35 25.89 -0.33
N ASN A 505 48.07 26.16 0.76
CA ASN A 505 48.29 25.17 1.83
C ASN A 505 47.07 24.93 2.73
N SER A 506 46.13 25.87 2.80
CA SER A 506 44.93 25.76 3.63
C SER A 506 43.76 25.09 2.90
N MET A 507 43.91 24.81 1.60
CA MET A 507 42.86 24.18 0.78
C MET A 507 42.64 22.71 1.12
N GLU A 508 43.70 21.95 1.41
CA GLU A 508 43.60 20.53 1.74
C GLU A 508 42.98 20.31 3.13
N GLU A 509 43.35 21.13 4.13
CA GLU A 509 42.79 21.05 5.48
C GLU A 509 41.28 21.31 5.50
N VAL A 510 40.80 22.36 4.81
CA VAL A 510 39.36 22.68 4.79
C VAL A 510 38.56 21.67 3.97
N LYS A 511 39.16 21.10 2.90
CA LYS A 511 38.53 20.03 2.13
C LYS A 511 38.34 18.77 2.98
N LEU A 512 39.37 18.33 3.71
CA LEU A 512 39.28 17.17 4.59
C LEU A 512 38.28 17.40 5.74
N ALA A 513 38.26 18.60 6.31
CA ALA A 513 37.26 18.97 7.32
C ALA A 513 35.84 18.92 6.75
N TYR A 514 35.61 19.44 5.54
CA TYR A 514 34.30 19.37 4.90
C TYR A 514 33.90 17.93 4.54
N GLU A 515 34.84 17.08 4.16
CA GLU A 515 34.62 15.67 3.84
C GLU A 515 34.07 14.89 5.05
N SER A 516 34.58 15.19 6.26
CA SER A 516 34.03 14.61 7.50
C SER A 516 32.57 14.99 7.80
N VAL A 517 32.09 16.12 7.25
CA VAL A 517 30.71 16.60 7.41
C VAL A 517 29.79 16.02 6.32
N LYS A 518 30.33 15.53 5.19
CA LYS A 518 29.54 14.98 4.08
C LYS A 518 28.88 13.64 4.40
N ASP A 519 29.53 12.83 5.23
CA ASP A 519 29.05 11.48 5.58
C ASP A 519 27.93 11.45 6.62
N ILE A 520 27.59 12.60 7.19
CA ILE A 520 26.59 12.71 8.25
C ILE A 520 25.22 12.95 7.62
N ASP A 521 24.19 12.27 8.14
CA ASP A 521 22.82 12.59 7.77
C ASP A 521 22.44 13.97 8.32
N VAL A 522 22.46 14.93 7.41
CA VAL A 522 22.25 16.34 7.73
C VAL A 522 20.78 16.65 8.03
N LEU A 523 19.85 15.74 7.67
CA LEU A 523 18.41 15.93 7.86
C LEU A 523 17.88 15.20 9.09
N ASP A 524 18.71 14.44 9.81
CA ASP A 524 18.30 13.82 11.06
C ASP A 524 18.11 14.87 12.16
N VAL A 525 16.85 15.05 12.56
CA VAL A 525 16.41 15.96 13.64
C VAL A 525 16.24 15.25 14.98
N SER A 526 16.70 14.00 15.10
CA SER A 526 16.78 13.28 16.36
C SER A 526 17.80 13.94 17.31
N ILE A 527 17.72 13.62 18.60
CA ILE A 527 18.67 14.13 19.60
C ILE A 527 20.09 13.65 19.24
N GLU A 528 20.22 12.39 18.87
CA GLU A 528 21.48 11.77 18.46
C GLU A 528 22.03 12.40 17.17
N GLY A 529 21.20 12.57 16.14
CA GLY A 529 21.58 13.24 14.89
C GLY A 529 22.03 14.69 15.09
N THR A 530 21.35 15.41 15.99
CA THR A 530 21.73 16.79 16.34
C THR A 530 23.09 16.83 17.05
N GLU A 531 23.36 15.90 17.97
CA GLU A 531 24.66 15.81 18.67
C GLU A 531 25.80 15.46 17.71
N ILE A 532 25.61 14.47 16.84
CA ILE A 532 26.60 14.07 15.83
C ILE A 532 26.93 15.25 14.93
N TRP A 533 25.92 15.98 14.48
CA TRP A 533 26.13 17.15 13.65
C TRP A 533 26.86 18.28 14.38
N MET A 534 26.49 18.61 15.62
CA MET A 534 27.19 19.64 16.39
C MET A 534 28.67 19.30 16.60
N GLN A 535 29.01 18.02 16.81
CA GLN A 535 30.40 17.59 16.94
C GLN A 535 31.18 17.81 15.63
N ALA A 536 30.60 17.43 14.50
CA ALA A 536 31.24 17.60 13.20
C ALA A 536 31.36 19.07 12.79
N GLU A 537 30.34 19.88 13.10
CA GLU A 537 30.38 21.32 12.91
C GLU A 537 31.47 21.98 13.74
N ASN A 538 31.61 21.61 15.02
CA ASN A 538 32.66 22.14 15.88
C ASN A 538 34.05 21.79 15.33
N ALA A 539 34.26 20.55 14.89
CA ALA A 539 35.52 20.14 14.26
C ALA A 539 35.82 20.93 12.98
N TYR A 540 34.79 21.17 12.15
CA TYR A 540 34.90 22.00 10.96
C TYR A 540 35.24 23.47 11.30
N ASN A 541 34.52 24.06 12.26
CA ASN A 541 34.72 25.45 12.69
C ASN A 541 36.09 25.66 13.34
N GLU A 542 36.61 24.70 14.11
CA GLU A 542 37.98 24.73 14.64
C GLU A 542 39.02 24.73 13.51
N CYS A 543 38.81 23.90 12.47
CA CYS A 543 39.70 23.86 11.32
C CYS A 543 39.66 25.19 10.54
N VAL A 544 38.47 25.74 10.29
CA VAL A 544 38.31 27.04 9.63
C VAL A 544 38.96 28.15 10.46
N SER A 545 38.74 28.19 11.77
CA SER A 545 39.34 29.18 12.66
C SER A 545 40.87 29.09 12.69
N ARG A 546 41.44 27.88 12.66
CA ARG A 546 42.90 27.69 12.55
C ARG A 546 43.44 28.28 11.25
N VAL A 547 42.75 28.06 10.13
CA VAL A 547 43.12 28.61 8.81
C VAL A 547 42.99 30.14 8.80
N GLU A 548 41.94 30.70 9.38
CA GLU A 548 41.76 32.15 9.50
C GLU A 548 42.84 32.79 10.40
N ASN A 549 43.18 32.14 11.52
CA ASN A 549 44.23 32.61 12.43
C ASN A 549 45.63 32.55 11.79
N GLN A 550 45.93 31.50 11.02
CA GLN A 550 47.16 31.43 10.21
C GLN A 550 47.21 32.59 9.21
N ARG A 551 46.07 33.03 8.67
CA ARG A 551 45.98 34.18 7.78
C ARG A 551 46.23 35.51 8.49
N CYS A 552 45.71 35.73 9.70
CA CYS A 552 45.94 36.98 10.45
C CYS A 552 47.42 37.21 10.84
N LEU A 553 48.26 36.19 10.74
CA LEU A 553 49.70 36.28 10.96
C LEU A 553 50.49 36.68 9.70
N PHE A 554 49.85 36.71 8.53
CA PHE A 554 50.39 37.21 7.25
C PHE A 554 49.71 38.54 6.87
#